data_AF-A0A1S7SIX8-F1
#
_entry.id   AF-A0A1S7SIX8-F1
#
_cell.length_a   1.000
_cell.length_b   1.000
_cell.length_c   1.000
_cell.angle_alpha   90.00
_cell.angle_beta   90.00
_cell.angle_gamma   90.00
#
_symmetry.space_group_name_H-M   'P 1'
#
loop_
_entity.id
_entity.type
_entity.pdbx_description
1 polymer ?
#
loop_
_entity_poly.entity_id
_entity_poly.type
_entity_poly.pdbx_seq_one_letter_code
_entity_poly.pdbx_strand_id
1 'polypeptide(L)'
;MLTGPIAVLTSAEGEIVLPFRIGINNDIERLLRPGAALSDLHKALRRYTHSAAYLYATAQPDALRHDIVGEPFGAVSDEDRLSARQTFLIVQERRKQRREQRESEKLAQN
;
A
#
# COMPACT_ATOMS: atom_id res chain seq x y z
N MET A 1 5.76 -10.07 -11.98
CA MET A 1 6.75 -9.16 -11.35
C MET A 1 7.34 -8.24 -12.42
N LEU A 2 7.57 -6.97 -12.12
CA LEU A 2 7.76 -5.88 -13.10
C LEU A 2 9.13 -5.86 -13.78
N THR A 3 9.24 -5.31 -15.00
CA THR A 3 10.48 -5.23 -15.80
C THR A 3 11.56 -4.36 -15.17
N GLY A 4 11.19 -3.44 -14.28
CA GLY A 4 12.10 -2.62 -13.49
C GLY A 4 11.41 -2.04 -12.25
N PRO A 5 12.15 -1.29 -11.41
CA PRO A 5 11.55 -0.51 -10.34
C PRO A 5 10.69 0.62 -10.92
N ILE A 6 9.68 1.04 -10.14
CA ILE A 6 8.87 2.23 -10.42
C ILE A 6 8.89 3.12 -9.20
N ALA A 7 9.02 4.43 -9.40
CA ALA A 7 9.32 5.38 -8.31
C ALA A 7 8.19 5.47 -7.27
N VAL A 8 6.95 5.18 -7.67
CA VAL A 8 5.79 5.20 -6.76
C VAL A 8 5.74 4.02 -5.79
N LEU A 9 6.51 2.96 -6.05
CA LEU A 9 6.66 1.84 -5.15
C LEU A 9 7.91 2.04 -4.29
N THR A 10 7.73 1.97 -2.98
CA THR A 10 8.86 1.98 -2.04
C THR A 10 9.76 0.77 -2.29
N SER A 11 11.05 1.02 -2.45
CA SER A 11 12.11 0.04 -2.65
C SER A 11 12.82 -0.35 -1.36
N ALA A 12 12.71 0.46 -0.30
CA ALA A 12 13.34 0.20 0.99
C ALA A 12 12.46 0.57 2.21
N GLU A 13 12.78 -0.01 3.37
CA GLU A 13 12.17 0.38 4.64
C GLU A 13 12.57 1.81 5.01
N GLY A 14 11.60 2.62 5.42
CA GLY A 14 11.80 4.04 5.77
C GLY A 14 11.57 5.02 4.62
N GLU A 15 11.38 4.53 3.38
CA GLU A 15 10.96 5.39 2.27
C GLU A 15 9.52 5.88 2.44
N ILE A 16 9.27 7.09 1.91
CA ILE A 16 7.95 7.71 1.94
C ILE A 16 7.02 6.93 1.01
N VAL A 17 5.89 6.47 1.55
CA VAL A 17 4.87 5.80 0.74
C VAL A 17 4.05 6.84 -0.01
N LEU A 18 4.01 6.70 -1.34
CA LEU A 18 3.29 7.60 -2.24
C LEU A 18 1.90 7.02 -2.59
N PRO A 19 0.78 7.71 -2.27
CA PRO A 19 -0.53 7.33 -2.75
C PRO A 19 -0.59 7.36 -4.28
N PHE A 20 -1.24 6.37 -4.89
CA PHE A 20 -1.28 6.22 -6.34
C PHE A 20 -2.28 7.16 -7.02
N ARG A 21 -1.95 7.61 -8.23
CA ARG A 21 -2.93 8.20 -9.15
C ARG A 21 -4.03 7.19 -9.49
N ILE A 22 -5.23 7.70 -9.73
CA ILE A 22 -6.33 6.86 -10.21
C ILE A 22 -5.98 6.33 -11.60
N GLY A 23 -6.15 5.02 -11.80
CA GLY A 23 -5.83 4.36 -13.07
C GLY A 23 -4.37 3.92 -13.24
N ILE A 24 -3.49 4.13 -12.25
CA ILE A 24 -2.07 3.75 -12.34
C ILE A 24 -1.85 2.27 -12.67
N ASN A 25 -2.81 1.39 -12.31
CA ASN A 25 -2.71 -0.04 -12.55
C ASN A 25 -2.44 -0.35 -14.02
N ASN A 26 -3.09 0.36 -14.94
CA ASN A 26 -2.89 0.17 -16.38
C ASN A 26 -1.44 0.47 -16.80
N ASP A 27 -0.80 1.44 -16.16
CA ASP A 27 0.60 1.79 -16.43
C ASP A 27 1.55 0.73 -15.86
N ILE A 28 1.28 0.28 -14.64
CA ILE A 28 2.08 -0.76 -13.96
C ILE A 28 1.97 -2.10 -14.70
N GLU A 29 0.80 -2.44 -15.22
CA GLU A 29 0.55 -3.65 -16.00
C GLU A 29 1.37 -3.71 -17.29
N ARG A 30 1.60 -2.56 -17.95
CA ARG A 30 2.47 -2.47 -19.13
C ARG A 30 3.93 -2.78 -18.83
N LEU A 31 4.33 -2.68 -17.57
CA LEU A 31 5.66 -3.03 -17.10
C LEU A 31 5.73 -4.47 -16.57
N LEU A 32 4.70 -5.29 -16.74
CA LEU A 32 4.76 -6.68 -16.31
C LEU A 32 5.77 -7.46 -17.16
N ARG A 33 6.70 -8.19 -16.51
CA ARG A 33 7.65 -9.05 -17.25
C ARG A 33 6.92 -10.10 -18.08
N PRO A 34 7.43 -10.45 -19.27
CA PRO A 34 6.96 -11.61 -20.03
C PRO A 34 6.92 -12.87 -19.16
N GLY A 35 5.82 -13.63 -19.25
CA GLY A 35 5.63 -14.87 -18.48
C GLY A 35 5.20 -14.68 -17.02
N ALA A 36 5.12 -13.45 -16.50
CA ALA A 36 4.54 -13.21 -15.17
C ALA A 36 3.01 -13.13 -15.23
N ALA A 37 2.34 -13.68 -14.22
CA ALA A 37 0.88 -13.64 -14.13
C ALA A 37 0.37 -12.26 -13.70
N LEU A 38 -0.63 -11.76 -14.43
CA LEU A 38 -1.34 -10.52 -14.08
C LEU A 38 -2.04 -10.61 -12.71
N SER A 39 -2.57 -11.78 -12.38
CA SER A 39 -3.23 -12.04 -11.09
C SER A 39 -2.29 -11.87 -9.89
N ASP A 40 -1.02 -12.24 -10.03
CA ASP A 40 -0.02 -12.06 -8.98
C ASP A 40 0.36 -10.58 -8.81
N LEU A 41 0.38 -9.81 -9.91
CA LEU A 41 0.54 -8.36 -9.86
C LEU A 41 -0.63 -7.73 -9.09
N HIS A 42 -1.88 -8.06 -9.43
CA HIS A 42 -3.05 -7.52 -8.72
C HIS A 42 -3.06 -7.89 -7.24
N LYS A 43 -2.68 -9.12 -6.88
CA LYS A 43 -2.53 -9.52 -5.47
C LYS A 43 -1.47 -8.69 -4.75
N ALA A 44 -0.33 -8.45 -5.39
CA ALA A 44 0.74 -7.64 -4.82
C ALA A 44 0.31 -6.18 -4.64
N LEU A 45 -0.29 -5.56 -5.66
CA LEU A 45 -0.80 -4.19 -5.58
C LEU A 45 -1.89 -4.06 -4.52
N ARG A 46 -2.83 -5.01 -4.44
CA ARG A 46 -3.85 -5.03 -3.39
C ARG A 46 -3.23 -5.14 -2.00
N ARG A 47 -2.21 -5.99 -1.82
CA ARG A 47 -1.51 -6.09 -0.54
C ARG A 47 -0.79 -4.78 -0.16
N TYR A 48 -0.19 -4.11 -1.15
CA TYR A 48 0.50 -2.84 -0.96
C TYR A 48 -0.47 -1.72 -0.57
N THR A 49 -1.56 -1.53 -1.33
CA THR A 49 -2.54 -0.45 -1.08
C THR A 49 -3.35 -0.64 0.20
N HIS A 50 -3.48 -1.88 0.69
CA HIS A 50 -4.08 -2.18 2.00
C HIS A 50 -3.05 -2.25 3.15
N SER A 51 -1.79 -1.93 2.91
CA SER A 51 -0.79 -1.84 3.97
C SER A 51 -1.08 -0.66 4.90
N ALA A 52 -0.72 -0.79 6.19
CA ALA A 52 -0.94 0.30 7.14
C ALA A 52 -0.18 1.58 6.75
N ALA A 53 1.01 1.45 6.16
CA ALA A 53 1.82 2.59 5.72
C ALA A 53 1.14 3.34 4.56
N TYR A 54 0.63 2.62 3.56
CA TYR A 54 -0.09 3.22 2.45
C TYR A 54 -1.39 3.89 2.89
N LEU A 55 -2.17 3.22 3.74
CA LEU A 55 -3.41 3.79 4.29
C LEU A 55 -3.13 5.04 5.13
N TYR A 56 -2.05 5.04 5.92
CA TYR A 56 -1.62 6.22 6.68
C TYR A 56 -1.22 7.38 5.77
N ALA A 57 -0.41 7.13 4.74
CA ALA A 57 0.00 8.15 3.77
C ALA A 57 -1.22 8.74 3.03
N THR A 58 -2.17 7.88 2.64
CA THR A 58 -3.39 8.30 1.93
C THR A 58 -4.33 9.11 2.83
N ALA A 59 -4.33 8.85 4.13
CA ALA A 59 -5.18 9.54 5.10
C ALA A 59 -4.67 10.94 5.50
N GLN A 60 -3.47 11.36 5.07
CA GLN A 60 -2.91 12.67 5.44
C GLN A 60 -3.72 13.82 4.80
N PRO A 61 -3.99 14.93 5.53
CA PRO A 61 -4.83 16.02 5.03
C PRO A 61 -4.38 16.64 3.71
N ASP A 62 -3.07 16.67 3.44
CA ASP A 62 -2.40 17.21 2.28
C ASP A 62 -1.88 16.12 1.32
N ALA A 63 -2.36 14.88 1.46
CA ALA A 63 -1.92 13.76 0.65
C ALA A 63 -2.13 14.03 -0.85
N LEU A 64 -1.06 13.87 -1.61
CA LEU A 64 -1.10 13.89 -3.07
C LEU A 64 -1.03 12.47 -3.63
N ARG A 65 -1.71 12.27 -4.74
CA ARG A 65 -1.58 11.10 -5.59
C ARG A 65 -0.40 11.29 -6.52
N HIS A 66 0.31 10.22 -6.81
CA HIS A 66 1.53 10.22 -7.60
C HIS A 66 1.40 9.25 -8.78
N ASP A 67 2.02 9.61 -9.90
CA ASP A 67 2.06 8.76 -11.09
C ASP A 67 3.18 7.69 -10.99
N ILE A 68 3.41 6.97 -12.09
CA ILE A 68 4.38 5.87 -12.12
C ILE A 68 5.84 6.32 -11.98
N VAL A 69 6.13 7.57 -12.34
CA VAL A 69 7.46 8.19 -12.18
C VAL A 69 7.61 8.91 -10.84
N GLY A 70 6.57 8.87 -10.00
CA GLY A 70 6.60 9.42 -8.65
C GLY A 70 6.24 10.90 -8.58
N GLU A 71 5.78 11.48 -9.70
CA GLU A 71 5.43 12.90 -9.75
C GLU A 71 4.03 13.14 -9.17
N PRO A 72 3.81 14.23 -8.41
CA PRO A 72 2.50 14.58 -7.91
C PRO A 72 1.51 14.84 -9.06
N PHE A 73 0.36 14.18 -9.01
CA PHE A 73 -0.69 14.26 -10.03
C PHE A 73 -1.89 15.08 -9.54
N GLY A 74 -2.28 14.93 -8.27
CA GLY A 74 -3.42 15.67 -7.70
C GLY A 74 -3.76 15.24 -6.28
N ALA A 75 -4.54 16.05 -5.58
CA ALA A 75 -4.91 15.78 -4.19
C ALA A 75 -5.74 14.50 -4.05
N VAL A 76 -5.52 13.78 -2.94
CA VAL A 76 -6.42 12.70 -2.52
C VAL A 76 -7.74 13.34 -2.07
N SER A 77 -8.86 12.84 -2.58
CA SER A 77 -10.19 13.34 -2.23
C SER A 77 -10.50 13.15 -0.76
N ASP A 78 -11.34 14.02 -0.19
CA ASP A 78 -11.75 13.94 1.22
C ASP A 78 -12.37 12.57 1.56
N GLU A 79 -13.19 12.03 0.66
CA GLU A 79 -13.80 10.71 0.79
C GLU A 79 -12.76 9.60 0.86
N ASP A 80 -11.78 9.60 -0.05
CA ASP A 80 -10.69 8.62 -0.06
C ASP A 80 -9.83 8.74 1.21
N ARG A 81 -9.55 9.96 1.69
CA ARG A 81 -8.78 10.19 2.92
C ARG A 81 -9.52 9.60 4.14
N LEU A 82 -10.82 9.85 4.25
CA LEU A 82 -11.65 9.34 5.34
C LEU A 82 -11.75 7.80 5.30
N SER A 83 -11.97 7.23 4.12
CA SER A 83 -12.00 5.78 3.91
C SER A 83 -10.66 5.11 4.27
N ALA A 84 -9.54 5.71 3.84
CA ALA A 84 -8.20 5.25 4.19
C ALA A 84 -7.95 5.33 5.70
N ARG A 85 -8.36 6.41 6.37
CA ARG A 85 -8.26 6.57 7.82
C ARG A 85 -9.04 5.50 8.58
N GLN A 86 -10.29 5.26 8.20
CA GLN A 86 -11.10 4.21 8.83
C GLN A 86 -10.46 2.83 8.65
N THR A 87 -10.03 2.51 7.43
CA THR A 87 -9.39 1.23 7.12
C THR A 87 -8.06 1.08 7.88
N PHE A 88 -7.28 2.15 8.00
CA PHE A 88 -6.03 2.17 8.77
C PHE A 88 -6.27 1.77 10.22
N LEU A 89 -7.28 2.35 10.88
CA LEU A 89 -7.62 2.03 12.28
C LEU A 89 -7.97 0.54 12.44
N ILE A 90 -8.77 -0.01 11.52
CA ILE A 90 -9.12 -1.44 11.52
C ILE A 90 -7.87 -2.32 11.34
N VAL A 91 -6.98 -1.95 10.41
CA VAL A 91 -5.73 -2.69 10.17
C VAL A 91 -4.82 -2.65 11.39
N GLN A 92 -4.71 -1.51 12.07
CA GLN A 92 -3.90 -1.36 13.28
C GLN A 92 -4.43 -2.20 14.43
N GLU A 93 -5.73 -2.19 14.66
CA GLU A 93 -6.37 -2.99 15.70
C GLU A 93 -6.14 -4.49 15.45
N ARG A 94 -6.36 -4.96 14.23
CA ARG A 94 -6.08 -6.36 13.86
C ARG A 94 -4.60 -6.73 13.97
N ARG A 95 -3.68 -5.77 13.80
CA ARG A 95 -2.24 -6.01 14.00
C ARG A 95 -1.91 -6.12 15.48
N LYS A 96 -2.53 -5.30 16.33
CA LYS A 96 -2.40 -5.36 17.79
C LYS A 96 -2.88 -6.71 18.33
N GLN A 97 -4.10 -7.12 18.01
CA GLN A 97 -4.67 -8.40 18.42
C GLN A 97 -3.79 -9.60 18.03
N ARG A 98 -3.24 -9.58 16.81
CA ARG A 98 -2.33 -10.64 16.33
C ARG A 98 -0.99 -10.66 17.07
N ARG A 99 -0.49 -9.53 17.56
CA ARG A 99 0.74 -9.49 18.38
C ARG A 99 0.46 -10.08 19.75
N GLU A 100 -0.62 -9.65 20.39
CA GLU A 100 -1.05 -10.15 21.71
C GLU A 100 -1.30 -11.66 21.68
N GLN A 101 -1.97 -12.18 20.65
CA GLN A 101 -2.17 -13.62 20.48
C GLN A 101 -0.84 -14.39 20.34
N ARG A 102 0.12 -13.86 19.57
CA ARG A 102 1.43 -14.51 19.41
C ARG A 102 2.24 -14.49 20.69
N GLU A 103 2.10 -13.44 21.50
CA GLU A 103 2.77 -13.33 22.80
C GLU A 103 2.17 -14.31 23.81
N SER A 104 0.84 -14.46 23.85
CA SER A 104 0.19 -15.45 24.72
C SER A 104 0.50 -16.88 24.31
N GLU A 105 0.52 -17.20 23.01
CA GLU A 105 0.91 -18.52 22.48
C GLU A 105 2.35 -18.89 22.88
N LYS A 106 3.28 -17.94 22.79
CA LYS A 106 4.68 -18.13 23.24
C LYS A 106 4.78 -18.35 24.74
N LEU A 107 3.99 -17.62 25.54
CA LEU A 107 4.01 -17.74 26.99
C LEU A 107 3.45 -19.08 27.48
N ALA A 108 2.50 -19.66 26.74
CA ALA A 108 1.89 -20.97 27.06
C ALA A 108 2.74 -22.18 26.63
N GLN A 109 3.78 -21.97 25.81
CA GLN A 109 4.70 -23.02 25.35
C GLN A 109 6.01 -23.09 26.17
N ASN A 110 6.26 -22.12 27.05
CA ASN A 110 7.37 -22.11 28.01
C ASN A 110 6.88 -22.50 29.40
#